data_AF-A0A4Q9R1B0-F1
#
_entry.id   AF-A0A4Q9R1B0-F1
#
_cell.length_a   1.000
_cell.length_b   1.000
_cell.length_c   1.000
_cell.angle_alpha   90.00
_cell.angle_beta   90.00
_cell.angle_gamma   90.00
#
_symmetry.space_group_name_H-M   'P 1'
#
loop_
_entity.id
_entity.type
_entity.pdbx_description
1 polymer ?
#
loop_
_entity_poly.entity_id
_entity_poly.type
_entity_poly.pdbx_seq_one_letter_code
_entity_poly.pdbx_strand_id
1 'polypeptide(L)'
;MKTLPLLLAPMLITAIPCASAATISSGVPIQAGNTGCELLSEAVTINLSSNVYGAYACDLDNNVIRIATCHKAGSRKKSTINCAIVNVNGGANEWNDASCNDSKAEAAANGGTAHTFETDDKGKAFSASTSGGIVGAVSLADFCSSATVLESVVGH
;
A
#
# COMPACT_ATOMS: atom_id res chain seq x y z
N MET A 1 51.83 27.41 -19.63
CA MET A 1 50.41 27.14 -19.35
C MET A 1 50.19 25.64 -19.52
N LYS A 2 49.88 24.91 -18.44
CA LYS A 2 49.83 23.44 -18.39
C LYS A 2 48.39 23.03 -18.13
N THR A 3 47.73 22.46 -19.14
CA THR A 3 46.33 22.03 -19.08
C THR A 3 46.21 20.66 -18.42
N LEU A 4 45.43 20.59 -17.35
CA LEU A 4 45.16 19.37 -16.57
C LEU A 4 43.85 18.75 -17.08
N PRO A 5 43.80 17.45 -17.44
CA PRO A 5 42.57 16.82 -17.91
C PRO A 5 41.68 16.42 -16.73
N LEU A 6 40.43 16.86 -16.79
CA LEU A 6 39.36 16.51 -15.85
C LEU A 6 38.83 15.11 -16.20
N LEU A 7 39.10 14.11 -15.35
CA LEU A 7 38.56 12.76 -15.46
C LEU A 7 37.13 12.74 -14.89
N LEU A 8 36.13 12.55 -15.76
CA LEU A 8 34.76 12.23 -15.37
C LEU A 8 34.70 10.78 -14.87
N ALA A 9 34.38 10.57 -13.60
CA ALA A 9 34.05 9.26 -13.06
C ALA A 9 32.56 8.93 -13.32
N PRO A 10 32.22 7.71 -13.77
CA PRO A 10 30.84 7.31 -13.96
C PRO A 10 30.18 7.01 -12.60
N MET A 11 29.12 7.75 -12.29
CA MET A 11 28.29 7.57 -11.11
C MET A 11 27.46 6.28 -11.29
N LEU A 12 27.76 5.25 -10.51
CA LEU A 12 26.99 4.00 -10.48
C LEU A 12 25.64 4.30 -9.78
N ILE A 13 24.55 4.32 -10.55
CA ILE A 13 23.19 4.42 -10.01
C ILE A 13 22.82 3.03 -9.49
N THR A 14 22.91 2.82 -8.19
CA THR A 14 22.38 1.62 -7.53
C THR A 14 20.86 1.75 -7.46
N ALA A 15 20.14 0.88 -8.17
CA ALA A 15 18.70 0.76 -8.04
C ALA A 15 18.38 0.31 -6.60
N ILE A 16 17.63 1.13 -5.87
CA ILE A 16 17.14 0.82 -4.53
C ILE A 16 16.07 -0.28 -4.69
N PRO A 17 16.09 -1.36 -3.90
CA PRO A 17 15.02 -2.34 -3.90
C PRO A 17 13.72 -1.65 -3.43
N CYS A 18 12.81 -1.36 -4.36
CA CYS A 18 11.44 -1.01 -4.00
C CYS A 18 10.76 -2.24 -3.40
N ALA A 19 9.96 -2.03 -2.35
CA ALA A 19 9.00 -3.02 -1.87
C ALA A 19 8.25 -3.62 -3.08
N SER A 20 8.41 -4.92 -3.29
CA SER A 20 7.82 -5.56 -4.46
C SER A 20 6.38 -5.94 -4.13
N ALA A 21 5.45 -5.15 -4.63
CA ALA A 21 4.06 -5.57 -4.64
C ALA A 21 3.83 -6.67 -5.67
N ALA A 22 2.96 -7.61 -5.34
CA ALA A 22 2.52 -8.67 -6.22
C ALA A 22 1.00 -8.88 -6.11
N THR A 23 0.39 -9.32 -7.21
CA THR A 23 -1.03 -9.67 -7.24
C THR A 23 -1.28 -11.00 -6.52
N ILE A 24 -2.39 -11.09 -5.80
CA ILE A 24 -2.86 -12.34 -5.20
C ILE A 24 -3.58 -13.14 -6.29
N SER A 25 -3.07 -14.33 -6.58
CA SER A 25 -3.80 -15.33 -7.36
C SER A 25 -4.59 -16.22 -6.39
N SER A 26 -5.91 -16.20 -6.50
CA SER A 26 -6.81 -16.95 -5.60
C SER A 26 -6.42 -18.42 -5.50
N GLY A 27 -6.24 -18.92 -4.27
CA GLY A 27 -5.91 -20.33 -4.00
C GLY A 27 -4.48 -20.74 -4.33
N VAL A 28 -3.64 -19.83 -4.85
CA VAL A 28 -2.21 -20.08 -5.09
C VAL A 28 -1.43 -19.62 -3.85
N PRO A 29 -0.62 -20.49 -3.21
CA PRO A 29 0.12 -20.10 -2.02
C PRO A 29 1.25 -19.11 -2.33
N ILE A 30 1.34 -18.05 -1.53
CA ILE A 30 2.49 -17.15 -1.45
C ILE A 30 3.55 -17.88 -0.61
N GLN A 31 4.69 -18.21 -1.22
CA GLN A 31 5.72 -19.03 -0.57
C GLN A 31 6.52 -18.22 0.45
N ALA A 32 6.92 -18.88 1.55
CA ALA A 32 7.90 -18.35 2.48
C ALA A 32 9.23 -18.08 1.77
N GLY A 33 9.89 -16.97 2.10
CA GLY A 33 11.20 -16.65 1.51
C GLY A 33 11.19 -16.32 0.02
N ASN A 34 10.01 -16.14 -0.60
CA ASN A 34 9.93 -15.75 -2.00
C ASN A 34 10.51 -14.34 -2.19
N THR A 35 11.17 -14.08 -3.31
CA THR A 35 11.69 -12.74 -3.61
C THR A 35 10.54 -11.74 -3.55
N GLY A 36 10.59 -10.83 -2.57
CA GLY A 36 9.53 -9.87 -2.33
C GLY A 36 8.51 -10.18 -1.25
N CYS A 37 8.65 -11.30 -0.53
CA CYS A 37 7.96 -11.59 0.73
C CYS A 37 8.76 -12.52 1.64
N GLU A 38 10.03 -12.15 1.85
CA GLU A 38 10.97 -12.89 2.67
C GLU A 38 10.61 -12.84 4.17
N LEU A 39 9.72 -11.93 4.57
CA LEU A 39 9.14 -11.86 5.92
C LEU A 39 8.24 -13.05 6.26
N LEU A 40 7.73 -13.78 5.27
CA LEU A 40 6.89 -14.94 5.51
C LEU A 40 7.75 -16.13 5.94
N SER A 41 7.49 -16.64 7.15
CA SER A 41 8.08 -17.89 7.66
C SER A 41 7.37 -19.15 7.16
N GLU A 42 6.13 -19.00 6.69
CA GLU A 42 5.29 -20.09 6.18
C GLU A 42 4.55 -19.66 4.91
N ALA A 43 4.13 -20.62 4.10
CA ALA A 43 3.33 -20.34 2.93
C ALA A 43 1.91 -19.92 3.31
N VAL A 44 1.44 -18.79 2.77
CA VAL A 44 0.10 -18.25 3.03
C VAL A 44 -0.76 -18.38 1.78
N THR A 45 -1.95 -18.97 1.92
CA THR A 45 -2.92 -19.07 0.83
C THR A 45 -4.09 -18.14 1.08
N ILE A 46 -4.37 -17.26 0.12
CA ILE A 46 -5.51 -16.34 0.17
C ILE A 46 -6.50 -16.75 -0.91
N ASN A 47 -7.75 -16.99 -0.51
CA ASN A 47 -8.85 -17.28 -1.41
C ASN A 47 -9.65 -15.99 -1.65
N LEU A 48 -9.65 -15.52 -2.89
CA LEU A 48 -10.45 -14.39 -3.33
C LEU A 48 -11.77 -14.90 -3.92
N SER A 49 -12.87 -14.25 -3.52
CA SER A 49 -14.18 -14.44 -4.14
C SER A 49 -14.17 -14.00 -5.61
N SER A 50 -15.17 -14.44 -6.37
CA SER A 50 -15.39 -13.96 -7.74
C SER A 50 -15.44 -12.43 -7.79
N ASN A 51 -14.77 -11.85 -8.79
CA ASN A 51 -14.68 -10.39 -9.02
C ASN A 51 -13.97 -9.59 -7.91
N VAL A 52 -13.20 -10.25 -7.03
CA VAL A 52 -12.27 -9.60 -6.11
C VAL A 52 -10.86 -9.67 -6.68
N TYR A 53 -10.18 -8.53 -6.70
CA TYR A 53 -8.74 -8.45 -6.95
C TYR A 53 -8.04 -8.20 -5.62
N GLY A 54 -6.88 -8.81 -5.43
CA GLY A 54 -6.04 -8.61 -4.26
C GLY A 54 -4.60 -8.40 -4.65
N ALA A 55 -3.87 -7.67 -3.82
CA ALA A 55 -2.43 -7.54 -3.89
C ALA A 55 -1.84 -7.58 -2.49
N TYR A 56 -0.55 -7.88 -2.43
CA TYR A 56 0.25 -7.79 -1.23
C TYR A 56 1.58 -7.11 -1.55
N ALA A 57 2.20 -6.50 -0.55
CA ALA A 57 3.55 -5.98 -0.61
C ALA A 57 4.27 -6.34 0.69
N CYS A 58 5.51 -6.83 0.59
CA CYS A 58 6.36 -6.96 1.75
C CYS A 58 7.47 -5.90 1.71
N ASP A 59 7.63 -5.23 2.83
CA ASP A 59 8.65 -4.23 3.09
C ASP A 59 9.59 -4.78 4.17
N LEU A 60 10.74 -5.28 3.72
CA LEU A 60 11.75 -5.87 4.60
C LEU A 60 12.39 -4.85 5.52
N ASP A 61 12.59 -3.63 5.04
CA ASP A 61 13.27 -2.58 5.78
C ASP A 61 12.45 -2.17 7.01
N ASN A 62 11.12 -2.19 6.86
CA ASN A 62 10.19 -1.80 7.91
C ASN A 62 9.52 -2.99 8.62
N ASN A 63 9.85 -4.23 8.21
CA ASN A 63 9.26 -5.47 8.73
C ASN A 63 7.72 -5.48 8.63
N VAL A 64 7.20 -5.07 7.47
CA VAL A 64 5.77 -4.90 7.23
C VAL A 64 5.30 -5.75 6.05
N ILE A 65 4.16 -6.44 6.23
CA ILE A 65 3.39 -7.04 5.15
C ILE A 65 2.08 -6.27 5.02
N ARG A 66 1.81 -5.77 3.82
CA ARG A 66 0.57 -5.09 3.47
C ARG A 66 -0.24 -5.96 2.54
N ILE A 67 -1.56 -5.93 2.72
CA ILE A 67 -2.52 -6.57 1.83
C ILE A 67 -3.60 -5.56 1.49
N ALA A 68 -4.05 -5.55 0.25
CA ALA A 68 -5.26 -4.84 -0.14
C ALA A 68 -6.13 -5.70 -1.04
N THR A 69 -7.43 -5.48 -0.94
CA THR A 69 -8.41 -6.10 -1.84
C THR A 69 -9.41 -5.07 -2.34
N CYS A 70 -9.87 -5.23 -3.57
CA CYS A 70 -10.96 -4.45 -4.12
C CYS A 70 -11.94 -5.36 -4.86
N HIS A 71 -13.20 -4.95 -4.94
CA HIS A 71 -14.22 -5.69 -5.69
C HIS A 71 -14.64 -4.90 -6.94
N LYS A 72 -14.68 -5.57 -8.11
CA LYS A 72 -14.97 -4.95 -9.42
C LYS A 72 -16.27 -4.14 -9.45
N ALA A 73 -17.26 -4.56 -8.65
CA ALA A 73 -18.55 -3.90 -8.49
C ALA A 73 -18.80 -3.32 -7.08
N GLY A 74 -17.82 -3.39 -6.17
CA GLY A 74 -18.06 -3.32 -4.72
C GLY A 74 -18.44 -1.96 -4.16
N SER A 75 -18.20 -0.86 -4.88
CA SER A 75 -18.51 0.49 -4.38
C SER A 75 -18.34 1.55 -5.48
N ARG A 76 -19.15 1.51 -6.54
CA ARG A 76 -19.18 2.57 -7.57
C ARG A 76 -20.05 3.77 -7.13
N LYS A 77 -19.82 4.25 -5.92
CA LYS A 77 -20.50 5.42 -5.36
C LYS A 77 -19.49 6.23 -4.56
N LYS A 78 -19.44 7.53 -4.82
CA LYS A 78 -18.86 8.50 -3.89
C LYS A 78 -19.37 8.21 -2.49
N SER A 79 -18.46 8.11 -1.55
CA SER A 79 -18.81 8.02 -0.15
C SER A 79 -17.77 8.74 0.68
N THR A 80 -18.26 9.30 1.77
CA THR A 80 -17.46 9.80 2.86
C THR A 80 -16.76 8.62 3.56
N ILE A 81 -15.44 8.66 3.65
CA ILE A 81 -14.60 7.69 4.39
C ILE A 81 -13.93 8.42 5.54
N ASN A 82 -13.84 7.77 6.70
CA ASN A 82 -13.05 8.25 7.82
C ASN A 82 -11.55 8.16 7.52
N CYS A 83 -10.83 9.24 7.77
CA CYS A 83 -9.39 9.22 7.83
C CYS A 83 -8.94 8.23 8.90
N ALA A 84 -8.07 7.30 8.51
CA ALA A 84 -7.59 6.23 9.35
C ALA A 84 -6.11 5.99 9.07
N ILE A 85 -5.37 5.68 10.13
CA ILE A 85 -3.99 5.20 10.05
C ILE A 85 -4.05 3.74 9.61
N VAL A 86 -3.58 3.45 8.40
CA VAL A 86 -3.55 2.10 7.82
C VAL A 86 -2.23 1.37 8.07
N ASN A 87 -1.19 2.12 8.43
CA ASN A 87 0.11 1.61 8.80
C ASN A 87 0.89 2.67 9.61
N VAL A 88 1.84 2.24 10.43
CA VAL A 88 2.84 3.09 11.08
C VAL A 88 4.22 2.62 10.63
N ASN A 89 4.93 3.45 9.88
CA ASN A 89 6.25 3.13 9.35
C ASN A 89 7.33 3.99 10.00
N GLY A 90 8.23 3.38 10.77
CA GLY A 90 9.34 4.08 11.42
C GLY A 90 8.92 5.22 12.37
N GLY A 91 7.70 5.18 12.90
CA GLY A 91 7.10 6.24 13.72
C GLY A 91 6.33 7.31 12.94
N ALA A 92 6.30 7.24 11.61
CA ALA A 92 5.44 8.05 10.77
C ALA A 92 4.10 7.34 10.52
N ASN A 93 3.00 8.08 10.61
CA ASN A 93 1.66 7.57 10.30
C ASN A 93 1.45 7.55 8.79
N GLU A 94 1.02 6.40 8.29
CA GLU A 94 0.54 6.25 6.92
C GLU A 94 -0.99 6.25 6.93
N TRP A 95 -1.55 7.17 6.16
CA TRP A 95 -2.98 7.43 6.11
C TRP A 95 -3.62 6.76 4.89
N ASN A 96 -4.89 6.39 5.01
CA ASN A 96 -5.66 5.81 3.91
C ASN A 96 -5.99 6.78 2.76
N ASP A 97 -5.66 8.06 2.91
CA ASP A 97 -5.71 9.07 1.85
C ASP A 97 -4.71 10.19 2.16
N ALA A 98 -4.07 10.74 1.13
CA ALA A 98 -3.07 11.80 1.30
C ALA A 98 -3.66 13.09 1.91
N SER A 99 -4.97 13.34 1.74
CA SER A 99 -5.65 14.49 2.35
C SER A 99 -5.80 14.36 3.88
N CYS A 100 -5.57 13.17 4.44
CA CYS A 100 -5.65 12.89 5.86
C CYS A 100 -4.33 13.15 6.61
N ASN A 101 -3.33 13.80 6.03
CA ASN A 101 -2.07 14.11 6.72
C ASN A 101 -2.10 15.43 7.51
N ASP A 102 -3.28 15.84 7.99
CA ASP A 102 -3.48 17.09 8.71
C ASP A 102 -3.71 16.87 10.22
N SER A 103 -3.63 17.96 10.98
CA SER A 103 -3.82 17.92 12.43
C SER A 103 -5.23 17.52 12.86
N LYS A 104 -6.22 17.56 11.96
CA LYS A 104 -7.60 17.13 12.25
C LYS A 104 -7.72 15.61 12.14
N ALA A 105 -7.06 15.00 11.15
CA ALA A 105 -6.96 13.57 11.01
C ALA A 105 -6.23 12.93 12.20
N GLU A 106 -5.12 13.53 12.65
CA GLU A 106 -4.41 13.09 13.85
C GLU A 106 -5.29 13.14 15.10
N ALA A 107 -6.05 14.22 15.28
CA ALA A 107 -7.00 14.33 16.39
C ALA A 107 -8.10 13.26 16.30
N ALA A 108 -8.64 12.98 15.11
CA ALA A 108 -9.66 11.96 14.88
C ALA A 108 -9.15 10.54 15.21
N ALA A 109 -7.92 10.21 14.80
CA ALA A 109 -7.29 8.91 15.09
C ALA A 109 -7.05 8.68 16.60
N ASN A 110 -6.93 9.75 17.37
CA ASN A 110 -6.77 9.71 18.83
C ASN A 110 -8.08 9.91 19.62
N GLY A 111 -9.23 9.62 19.00
CA GLY A 111 -10.54 9.66 19.66
C GLY A 111 -11.25 11.03 19.61
N GLY A 112 -10.75 11.96 18.80
CA GLY A 112 -11.40 13.23 18.49
C GLY A 112 -12.54 13.12 17.47
N THR A 113 -13.04 14.26 17.01
CA THR A 113 -14.11 14.32 16.00
C THR A 113 -13.68 13.66 14.69
N ALA A 114 -14.55 12.85 14.09
CA ALA A 114 -14.29 12.17 12.83
C ALA A 114 -13.86 13.15 11.74
N HIS A 115 -12.68 12.91 11.16
CA HIS A 115 -12.19 13.59 9.96
C HIS A 115 -12.37 12.65 8.77
N THR A 116 -12.80 13.19 7.62
CA THR A 116 -13.25 12.38 6.50
C THR A 116 -12.81 12.95 5.16
N PHE A 117 -12.74 12.08 4.15
CA PHE A 117 -12.54 12.44 2.74
C PHE A 117 -13.60 11.75 1.87
N GLU A 118 -13.82 12.28 0.67
CA GLU A 118 -14.73 11.68 -0.32
C GLU A 118 -13.97 10.81 -1.30
N THR A 119 -14.44 9.58 -1.53
CA THR A 119 -13.88 8.77 -2.61
C THR A 119 -14.31 9.23 -3.97
N ASP A 120 -13.41 9.09 -4.94
CA ASP A 120 -13.77 9.12 -6.35
C ASP A 120 -14.68 7.92 -6.72
N ASP A 121 -15.48 8.04 -7.78
CA ASP A 121 -16.41 7.00 -8.24
C ASP A 121 -15.71 5.77 -8.86
N LYS A 122 -14.38 5.77 -8.84
CA LYS A 122 -13.48 4.74 -9.34
C LYS A 122 -13.40 3.52 -8.42
N GLY A 123 -13.96 3.63 -7.22
CA GLY A 123 -14.06 2.54 -6.24
C GLY A 123 -13.03 2.65 -5.13
N LYS A 124 -13.02 1.61 -4.28
CA LYS A 124 -12.22 1.56 -3.06
C LYS A 124 -11.48 0.24 -2.98
N ALA A 125 -10.26 0.26 -2.46
CA ALA A 125 -9.63 -0.91 -1.89
C ALA A 125 -9.80 -0.89 -0.36
N PHE A 126 -9.72 -2.06 0.26
CA PHE A 126 -9.61 -2.21 1.71
C PHE A 126 -8.23 -2.77 2.00
N SER A 127 -7.44 -2.03 2.77
CA SER A 127 -6.05 -2.37 3.07
C SER A 127 -5.83 -2.62 4.56
N ALA A 128 -4.87 -3.48 4.86
CA ALA A 128 -4.41 -3.82 6.20
C ALA A 128 -2.90 -4.10 6.19
N SER A 129 -2.27 -3.96 7.37
CA SER A 129 -0.84 -4.06 7.56
C SER A 129 -0.47 -4.83 8.84
N THR A 130 0.69 -5.50 8.87
CA THR A 130 1.20 -6.22 10.06
C THR A 130 1.82 -5.32 11.13
N SER A 131 2.22 -4.10 10.79
CA SER A 131 2.75 -3.09 11.73
C SER A 131 1.69 -2.47 12.65
N GLY A 132 0.42 -2.80 12.43
CA GLY A 132 -0.72 -2.24 13.17
C GLY A 132 -1.56 -1.29 12.31
N GLY A 133 -2.79 -1.04 12.78
CA GLY A 133 -3.81 -0.28 12.06
C GLY A 133 -5.18 -1.00 12.07
N ILE A 134 -6.20 -0.34 11.52
CA ILE A 134 -7.49 -0.97 11.22
C ILE A 134 -7.58 -1.26 9.72
N VAL A 135 -8.46 -2.19 9.33
CA VAL A 135 -8.81 -2.35 7.91
C VAL A 135 -9.43 -1.04 7.42
N GLY A 136 -8.70 -0.31 6.59
CA GLY A 136 -9.08 1.00 6.10
C GLY A 136 -9.47 0.98 4.64
N ALA A 137 -10.49 1.78 4.28
CA ALA A 137 -10.85 1.98 2.88
C ALA A 137 -9.93 3.05 2.27
N VAL A 138 -9.39 2.74 1.08
CA VAL A 138 -8.41 3.52 0.32
C VAL A 138 -8.99 3.84 -1.05
N SER A 139 -8.84 5.08 -1.51
CA SER A 139 -9.27 5.50 -2.85
C SER A 139 -8.44 4.81 -3.94
N LEU A 140 -9.09 4.34 -5.00
CA LEU A 140 -8.38 3.80 -6.16
C LEU A 140 -8.13 4.87 -7.22
N ALA A 141 -6.98 4.79 -7.90
CA ALA A 141 -6.62 5.68 -9.00
C ALA A 141 -7.47 5.45 -10.27
N ASP A 142 -7.99 4.22 -10.45
CA ASP A 142 -8.91 3.80 -11.52
C ASP A 142 -9.80 2.62 -11.03
N PHE A 143 -10.72 2.15 -11.88
CA PHE A 143 -11.58 1.01 -11.58
C PHE A 143 -10.80 -0.21 -11.10
N CYS A 144 -11.36 -0.86 -10.07
CA CYS A 144 -10.79 -2.05 -9.47
C CYS A 144 -10.38 -3.12 -10.51
N SER A 145 -9.06 -3.31 -10.60
CA SER A 145 -8.34 -4.25 -11.44
C SER A 145 -7.11 -4.77 -10.68
N SER A 146 -6.41 -5.75 -11.24
CA SER A 146 -5.16 -6.25 -10.68
C SER A 146 -4.07 -5.17 -10.60
N ALA A 147 -4.04 -4.23 -11.53
CA ALA A 147 -3.07 -3.13 -11.53
C ALA A 147 -3.38 -2.11 -10.42
N THR A 148 -4.63 -1.65 -10.33
CA THR A 148 -5.01 -0.61 -9.36
C THR A 148 -4.90 -1.06 -7.91
N VAL A 149 -5.17 -2.35 -7.63
CA VAL A 149 -4.99 -2.88 -6.26
C VAL A 149 -3.51 -3.07 -5.91
N LEU A 150 -2.66 -3.34 -6.90
CA LEU A 150 -1.21 -3.42 -6.73
C LEU A 150 -0.64 -2.05 -6.30
N GLU A 151 -1.08 -0.98 -6.95
CA GLU A 151 -0.68 0.38 -6.59
C GLU A 151 -1.13 0.72 -5.16
N SER A 152 -2.31 0.26 -4.74
CA SER A 152 -2.84 0.57 -3.41
C SER A 152 -2.02 0.01 -2.24
N VAL A 153 -1.20 -1.04 -2.46
CA VAL A 153 -0.31 -1.61 -1.44
C VAL A 153 1.10 -1.01 -1.43
N VAL A 154 1.48 -0.23 -2.46
CA VAL A 154 2.79 0.44 -2.57
C VAL A 154 2.69 1.94 -2.30
N GLY A 155 1.57 2.54 -2.68
CA GLY A 155 1.40 4.00 -2.82
C GLY A 155 0.93 4.75 -1.59
N HIS A 156 1.16 4.23 -0.39
CA HIS A 156 0.85 4.94 0.86
C HIS A 156 2.08 4.91 1.77
#